data_AF-A0A803WEP6-F1
#
_entry.id   AF-A0A803WEP6-F1
#
_cell.length_a   1.000
_cell.length_b   1.000
_cell.length_c   1.000
_cell.angle_alpha   90.00
_cell.angle_beta   90.00
_cell.angle_gamma   90.00
#
_symmetry.space_group_name_H-M   'P 1'
#
loop_
_entity.id
_entity.type
_entity.pdbx_description
1 polymer ?
#
loop_
_entity_poly.entity_id
_entity_poly.type
_entity_poly.pdbx_seq_one_letter_code
_entity_poly.pdbx_strand_id
1 'polypeptide(L)'
;LGGKQGSSLGNTNTSSSSCGEVDPDFKCNLCNKVLEDPLTTPCGHVFCAGCVLPWVVQQGSCPVNCQRISTKELNHVLPLKSLILKLDIKCDNHARGCEAVVPLQHLGEHAETCDFSPAKCRNRGCRQVLNLRDVEAHMRERCEARPAGLCEQGCGLVLTHGERRAGGHGCLSRCDPLLSRPLGLTMRQLAHLASYFGICSHHLTSTSKYKTSAVYL
;
A
#
# COMPACT_ATOMS: atom_id res chain seq x y z
N LEU A 1 -20.19 24.00 1.53
CA LEU A 1 -19.37 23.96 0.30
C LEU A 1 -17.92 24.20 0.71
N GLY A 2 -17.19 23.16 1.08
CA GLY A 2 -15.89 23.26 1.74
C GLY A 2 -14.77 22.59 0.94
N GLY A 3 -13.67 23.33 0.76
CA GLY A 3 -12.28 22.87 0.75
C GLY A 3 -11.85 21.80 -0.27
N LYS A 4 -11.37 22.22 -1.44
CA LYS A 4 -10.48 21.41 -2.28
C LYS A 4 -9.07 21.44 -1.67
N GLN A 5 -8.63 20.32 -1.10
CA GLN A 5 -7.22 20.11 -0.80
C GLN A 5 -6.52 19.59 -2.05
N GLY A 6 -5.56 20.37 -2.54
CA GLY A 6 -4.54 19.88 -3.44
C GLY A 6 -3.56 18.98 -2.68
N SER A 7 -3.09 17.93 -3.34
CA SER A 7 -1.98 17.13 -2.86
C SER A 7 -0.96 17.04 -3.99
N SER A 8 0.06 17.88 -3.85
CA SER A 8 1.29 17.85 -4.62
C SER A 8 2.26 16.87 -3.97
N LEU A 9 3.18 16.35 -4.80
CA LEU A 9 4.46 15.71 -4.48
C LEU A 9 4.45 14.23 -4.10
N GLY A 10 4.92 13.44 -5.06
CA GLY A 10 5.51 12.13 -4.88
C GLY A 10 6.52 11.85 -5.99
N ASN A 11 7.45 12.79 -6.26
CA ASN A 11 8.64 12.51 -7.09
C ASN A 11 9.48 11.47 -6.37
N THR A 12 9.32 10.21 -6.74
CA THR A 12 10.28 9.17 -6.39
C THR A 12 11.29 9.10 -7.52
N ASN A 13 12.43 9.73 -7.28
CA ASN A 13 13.68 9.41 -7.96
C ASN A 13 13.98 7.92 -7.69
N THR A 14 13.49 7.02 -8.53
CA THR A 14 13.93 5.63 -8.53
C THR A 14 15.26 5.57 -9.26
N SER A 15 16.32 5.69 -8.47
CA SER A 15 17.64 5.18 -8.81
C SER A 15 17.53 3.71 -9.22
N SER A 16 17.53 3.46 -10.53
CA SER A 16 18.24 2.38 -11.21
C SER A 16 18.37 1.07 -10.40
N SER A 17 17.30 0.28 -10.41
CA SER A 17 17.34 -1.15 -10.12
C SER A 17 17.96 -1.88 -11.31
N SER A 18 19.13 -2.48 -11.08
CA SER A 18 19.92 -3.23 -12.07
C SER A 18 19.11 -4.38 -12.67
N CYS A 19 18.78 -4.29 -13.96
CA CYS A 19 18.28 -5.41 -14.74
C CYS A 19 18.69 -5.27 -16.22
N GLY A 20 19.70 -6.05 -16.62
CA GLY A 20 20.29 -6.05 -17.97
C GLY A 20 21.48 -5.09 -18.07
N GLU A 21 22.64 -5.60 -18.52
CA GLU A 21 23.74 -4.73 -18.92
C GLU A 21 23.29 -3.93 -20.14
N VAL A 22 22.79 -2.72 -19.92
CA VAL A 22 22.54 -1.79 -21.01
C VAL A 22 23.88 -1.49 -21.67
N ASP A 23 23.91 -1.62 -22.99
CA ASP A 23 25.09 -1.34 -23.81
C ASP A 23 25.70 0.01 -23.40
N PRO A 24 27.02 0.08 -23.14
CA PRO A 24 27.70 1.33 -22.80
C PRO A 24 27.43 2.46 -23.80
N ASP A 25 27.17 2.15 -25.07
CA ASP A 25 26.88 3.14 -26.11
C ASP A 25 25.56 3.89 -25.87
N PHE A 26 24.65 3.33 -25.06
CA PHE A 26 23.41 3.99 -24.66
C PHE A 26 23.51 4.70 -23.31
N LYS A 27 24.70 4.83 -22.72
CA LYS A 27 24.91 5.51 -21.43
C LYS A 27 25.44 6.93 -21.62
N CYS A 28 24.97 7.82 -20.77
CA CYS A 28 25.45 9.19 -20.69
C CYS A 28 26.78 9.25 -19.94
N ASN A 29 27.82 9.83 -20.56
CA ASN A 29 29.15 9.97 -19.96
C ASN A 29 29.21 10.94 -18.75
N LEU A 30 28.15 11.69 -18.49
CA LEU A 30 28.06 12.60 -17.34
C LEU A 30 27.39 11.96 -16.12
N CYS A 31 26.27 11.27 -16.32
CA CYS A 31 25.50 10.70 -15.21
C CYS A 31 25.58 9.17 -15.10
N ASN A 32 26.22 8.51 -16.07
CA ASN A 32 26.38 7.05 -16.19
C ASN A 32 25.06 6.26 -16.20
N LYS A 33 23.94 6.92 -16.51
CA LYS A 33 22.62 6.32 -16.70
C LYS A 33 22.33 6.17 -18.19
N VAL A 34 21.29 5.39 -18.53
CA VAL A 34 20.74 5.34 -19.88
C VAL A 34 20.40 6.75 -20.36
N LEU A 35 20.73 7.06 -21.61
CA LEU A 35 20.50 8.36 -22.22
C LEU A 35 19.01 8.72 -22.22
N GLU A 36 18.68 9.84 -21.60
CA GLU A 36 17.35 10.44 -21.59
C GLU A 36 17.36 11.71 -22.45
N ASP A 37 16.50 11.74 -23.47
CA ASP A 37 16.48 12.77 -24.52
C ASP A 37 17.89 13.14 -25.02
N PRO A 38 18.57 12.22 -25.74
CA PRO A 38 19.97 12.38 -26.11
C PRO A 38 20.23 13.60 -27.01
N LEU A 39 21.21 14.40 -26.63
CA LEU A 39 21.78 15.49 -27.41
C LEU A 39 23.22 15.15 -27.83
N THR A 40 23.55 15.45 -29.08
CA THR A 40 24.90 15.34 -29.63
C THR A 40 25.55 16.71 -29.75
N THR A 41 26.81 16.76 -29.33
CA THR A 41 27.71 17.90 -29.56
C THR A 41 28.28 17.86 -30.99
N PRO A 42 28.75 18.98 -31.57
CA PRO A 42 29.37 18.97 -32.90
C PRO A 42 30.62 18.09 -33.02
N CYS A 43 31.27 17.71 -31.91
CA CYS A 43 32.40 16.77 -31.91
C CYS A 43 31.94 15.30 -31.78
N GLY A 44 30.64 15.01 -31.85
CA GLY A 44 30.08 13.65 -31.88
C GLY A 44 29.74 13.02 -30.53
N HIS A 45 30.06 13.67 -29.40
CA HIS A 45 29.74 13.12 -28.08
C HIS A 45 28.26 13.31 -27.71
N VAL A 46 27.67 12.28 -27.10
CA VAL A 46 26.24 12.20 -26.75
C VAL A 46 26.03 12.22 -25.24
N PHE A 47 25.04 12.97 -24.78
CA PHE A 47 24.69 13.12 -23.38
C PHE A 47 23.17 13.29 -23.20
N CYS A 48 22.63 13.12 -21.99
CA CYS A 48 21.24 13.51 -21.71
C CYS A 48 21.08 15.02 -21.85
N ALA A 49 19.94 15.50 -22.35
CA ALA A 49 19.63 16.92 -22.43
C ALA A 49 19.80 17.62 -21.07
N GLY A 50 19.25 17.02 -20.00
CA GLY A 50 19.36 17.53 -18.63
C GLY A 50 20.79 17.56 -18.07
N CYS A 51 21.74 16.81 -18.66
CA CYS A 51 23.13 16.79 -18.23
C CYS A 51 23.98 17.82 -18.99
N VAL A 52 23.87 17.87 -20.33
CA VAL A 52 24.76 18.68 -21.16
C VAL A 52 24.34 20.15 -21.24
N LEU A 53 23.04 20.46 -21.19
CA LEU A 53 22.58 21.85 -21.28
C LEU A 53 23.14 22.73 -20.14
N PRO A 54 23.02 22.34 -18.85
CA PRO A 54 23.59 23.15 -17.76
C PRO A 54 25.12 23.28 -17.88
N TRP A 55 25.80 22.21 -18.28
CA TRP A 55 27.24 22.21 -18.47
C TRP A 55 27.69 23.23 -19.53
N VAL A 56 27.06 23.21 -20.70
CA VAL A 56 27.42 24.11 -21.81
C VAL A 56 27.10 25.56 -21.46
N VAL A 57 26.02 25.82 -20.73
CA VAL A 57 25.71 27.17 -20.22
C VAL A 57 26.81 27.68 -19.29
N GLN A 58 27.36 26.82 -18.44
CA GLN A 58 28.35 27.22 -17.44
C GLN A 58 29.78 27.28 -17.99
N GLN A 59 30.17 26.29 -18.79
CA GLN A 59 31.56 26.09 -19.23
C GLN A 59 31.80 26.51 -20.69
N GLY A 60 30.75 26.58 -21.52
CA GLY A 60 30.88 26.90 -22.95
C GLY A 60 31.73 25.89 -23.73
N SER A 61 31.80 24.65 -23.26
CA SER A 61 32.64 23.60 -23.82
C SER A 61 31.97 22.23 -23.74
N CYS A 62 32.44 21.30 -24.58
CA CYS A 62 32.03 19.91 -24.48
C CYS A 62 32.52 19.29 -23.16
N PRO A 63 31.71 18.48 -22.45
CA PRO A 63 32.11 17.85 -21.18
C PRO A 63 33.36 16.97 -21.23
N VAL A 64 33.74 16.47 -22.41
CA VAL A 64 35.00 15.73 -22.61
C VAL A 64 36.17 16.63 -23.02
N ASN A 65 35.99 17.95 -22.93
CA ASN A 65 36.97 18.98 -23.27
C ASN A 65 37.52 18.92 -24.71
N CYS A 66 36.73 18.42 -25.67
CA CYS A 66 37.13 18.32 -27.08
C CYS A 66 37.23 19.71 -27.77
N GLN A 67 36.27 20.62 -27.49
CA GLN A 67 36.14 21.93 -28.15
C GLN A 67 35.18 22.86 -27.38
N ARG A 68 35.19 24.15 -27.72
CA ARG A 68 34.17 25.12 -27.28
C ARG A 68 32.89 24.97 -28.08
N ILE A 69 31.75 25.06 -27.41
CA ILE A 69 30.42 24.90 -27.99
C ILE A 69 29.41 25.80 -27.28
N SER A 70 28.33 26.14 -27.98
CA SER A 70 27.15 26.81 -27.43
C SER A 70 25.94 25.87 -27.39
N THR A 71 24.91 26.23 -26.62
CA THR A 71 23.69 25.41 -26.50
C THR A 71 22.92 25.27 -27.81
N LYS A 72 23.08 26.21 -28.75
CA LYS A 72 22.43 26.19 -30.07
C LYS A 72 23.02 25.16 -31.04
N GLU A 73 24.23 24.71 -30.75
CA GLU A 73 24.96 23.73 -31.57
C GLU A 73 24.67 22.28 -31.14
N LEU A 74 23.86 22.09 -30.10
CA LEU A 74 23.42 20.78 -29.63
C LEU A 74 22.25 20.29 -30.49
N ASN A 75 22.31 19.03 -30.92
CA ASN A 75 21.31 18.45 -31.80
C ASN A 75 20.71 17.18 -31.20
N HIS A 76 19.39 17.01 -31.33
CA HIS A 76 18.72 15.77 -30.94
C HIS A 76 19.09 14.62 -31.87
N VAL A 77 19.33 13.45 -31.29
CA VAL A 77 19.61 12.23 -32.06
C VAL A 77 18.37 11.36 -32.10
N LEU A 78 17.48 11.65 -33.05
CA LEU A 78 16.22 10.92 -33.21
C LEU A 78 16.43 9.40 -33.39
N PRO A 79 17.41 8.92 -34.21
CA PRO A 79 17.66 7.48 -34.34
C PRO A 79 18.07 6.81 -33.02
N LEU A 80 18.88 7.46 -32.18
CA LEU A 80 19.28 6.90 -30.89
C LEU A 80 18.09 6.76 -29.95
N LYS A 81 17.19 7.77 -29.89
CA LYS A 81 15.98 7.66 -29.08
C LYS A 81 15.13 6.45 -29.51
N SER A 82 14.96 6.22 -30.82
CA SER A 82 14.24 5.05 -31.34
C SER A 82 14.93 3.71 -31.05
N LEU A 83 16.27 3.68 -30.99
CA LEU A 83 17.03 2.48 -30.65
C LEU A 83 16.94 2.17 -29.15
N ILE A 84 17.09 3.17 -28.29
CA ILE A 84 16.97 3.03 -26.83
C ILE A 84 15.58 2.48 -26.45
N LEU A 85 14.53 2.96 -27.10
CA LEU A 85 13.16 2.50 -26.88
C LEU A 85 12.92 1.02 -27.25
N LYS A 86 13.75 0.47 -28.15
CA LYS A 86 13.69 -0.94 -28.57
C LYS A 86 14.60 -1.86 -27.76
N LEU A 87 15.32 -1.33 -26.77
CA LEU A 87 16.14 -2.16 -25.88
C LEU A 87 15.24 -3.10 -25.10
N ASP A 88 15.61 -4.37 -25.11
CA ASP A 88 14.96 -5.42 -24.33
C ASP A 88 15.43 -5.34 -22.87
N ILE A 89 14.49 -5.05 -21.97
CA ILE A 89 14.74 -4.84 -20.56
C ILE A 89 13.90 -5.84 -19.75
N LYS A 90 14.53 -6.40 -18.72
CA LYS A 90 13.86 -7.28 -17.75
C LYS A 90 12.95 -6.46 -16.85
N CYS A 91 11.77 -6.99 -16.54
CA CYS A 91 10.84 -6.38 -15.60
C CYS A 91 11.49 -6.10 -14.23
N ASP A 92 11.17 -4.96 -13.61
CA ASP A 92 11.60 -4.63 -12.23
C ASP A 92 11.16 -5.68 -11.20
N ASN A 93 10.06 -6.38 -11.47
CA ASN A 93 9.55 -7.46 -10.62
C ASN A 93 10.22 -8.82 -10.88
N HIS A 94 11.35 -8.87 -11.60
CA HIS A 94 12.08 -10.12 -11.84
C HIS A 94 12.50 -10.82 -10.55
N ALA A 95 12.91 -10.07 -9.53
CA ALA A 95 13.22 -10.62 -8.20
C ALA A 95 12.00 -11.27 -7.51
N ARG A 96 10.78 -10.95 -7.96
CA ARG A 96 9.52 -11.50 -7.45
C ARG A 96 8.96 -12.65 -8.31
N GLY A 97 9.66 -13.00 -9.39
CA GLY A 97 9.30 -14.09 -10.30
C GLY A 97 8.83 -13.67 -11.70
N CYS A 98 8.87 -12.37 -12.04
CA CYS A 98 8.55 -11.94 -13.40
C CYS A 98 9.73 -12.18 -14.36
N GLU A 99 9.66 -13.21 -15.20
CA GLU A 99 10.69 -13.49 -16.20
C GLU A 99 10.53 -12.68 -17.50
N ALA A 100 9.56 -11.74 -17.54
CA ALA A 100 9.30 -10.94 -18.73
C ALA A 100 10.52 -10.07 -19.09
N VAL A 101 10.92 -10.17 -20.35
CA VAL A 101 11.82 -9.25 -21.02
C VAL A 101 11.00 -8.54 -22.09
N VAL A 102 10.91 -7.22 -21.99
CA VAL A 102 10.07 -6.40 -22.86
C VAL A 102 10.86 -5.19 -23.38
N PRO A 103 10.56 -4.68 -24.58
CA PRO A 103 11.13 -3.42 -25.05
C PRO A 103 10.84 -2.28 -24.07
N LEU A 104 11.80 -1.39 -23.86
CA LEU A 104 11.67 -0.24 -22.95
C LEU A 104 10.38 0.57 -23.23
N GLN A 105 10.00 0.73 -24.50
CA GLN A 105 8.76 1.40 -24.89
C GLN A 105 7.48 0.76 -24.35
N HIS A 106 7.47 -0.55 -24.10
CA HIS A 106 6.31 -1.30 -23.60
C HIS A 106 6.42 -1.64 -22.11
N LEU A 107 7.54 -1.28 -21.46
CA LEU A 107 7.76 -1.60 -20.05
C LEU A 107 6.71 -0.95 -19.14
N GLY A 108 6.24 0.26 -19.47
CA GLY A 108 5.18 0.94 -18.73
C GLY A 108 3.85 0.18 -18.74
N GLU A 109 3.39 -0.23 -19.92
CA GLU A 109 2.16 -1.01 -20.09
C GLU A 109 2.25 -2.38 -19.37
N HIS A 110 3.41 -3.04 -19.47
CA HIS A 110 3.68 -4.26 -18.71
C HIS A 110 3.60 -4.01 -17.20
N ALA A 111 4.19 -2.93 -16.69
CA ALA A 111 4.23 -2.64 -15.26
C ALA A 111 2.83 -2.45 -14.64
N GLU A 112 1.89 -1.87 -15.39
CA GLU A 112 0.49 -1.70 -14.96
C GLU A 112 -0.26 -3.02 -14.81
N THR A 113 0.11 -4.04 -15.58
CA THR A 113 -0.60 -5.33 -15.67
C THR A 113 0.24 -6.51 -15.16
N CYS A 114 1.41 -6.25 -14.58
CA CYS A 114 2.33 -7.29 -14.14
C CYS A 114 1.74 -8.10 -12.98
N ASP A 115 1.55 -9.40 -13.20
CA ASP A 115 1.08 -10.37 -12.19
C ASP A 115 1.97 -10.44 -10.94
N PHE A 116 3.24 -10.10 -11.10
CA PHE A 116 4.24 -10.07 -10.04
C PHE A 116 4.46 -8.66 -9.50
N SER A 117 3.56 -7.72 -9.77
CA SER A 117 3.56 -6.42 -9.12
C SER A 117 3.17 -6.54 -7.63
N PRO A 118 3.74 -5.71 -6.75
CA PRO A 118 3.46 -5.78 -5.32
C PRO A 118 2.10 -5.18 -4.99
N ALA A 119 1.24 -5.98 -4.35
CA ALA A 119 -0.10 -5.57 -3.97
C ALA A 119 -0.39 -5.90 -2.50
N LYS A 120 -1.00 -4.94 -1.79
CA LYS A 120 -1.38 -5.07 -0.38
C LYS A 120 -2.68 -5.85 -0.27
N CYS A 121 -2.77 -6.73 0.74
CA CYS A 121 -4.04 -7.35 1.09
C CYS A 121 -5.09 -6.29 1.48
N ARG A 122 -6.36 -6.49 1.08
CA ARG A 122 -7.47 -5.57 1.36
C ARG A 122 -8.23 -5.91 2.65
N ASN A 123 -8.01 -7.09 3.21
CA ASN A 123 -8.61 -7.46 4.50
C ASN A 123 -8.05 -6.54 5.59
N ARG A 124 -8.95 -5.84 6.31
CA ARG A 124 -8.57 -4.94 7.40
C ARG A 124 -7.80 -5.71 8.47
N GLY A 125 -6.65 -5.21 8.86
CA GLY A 125 -5.77 -5.89 9.83
C GLY A 125 -4.68 -6.77 9.19
N CYS A 126 -4.79 -7.11 7.90
CA CYS A 126 -3.68 -7.74 7.18
C CYS A 126 -2.72 -6.68 6.64
N ARG A 127 -1.41 -6.87 6.86
CA ARG A 127 -0.34 -6.01 6.32
C ARG A 127 0.53 -6.72 5.29
N GLN A 128 0.12 -7.90 4.84
CA GLN A 128 0.89 -8.68 3.87
C GLN A 128 0.89 -8.00 2.49
N VAL A 129 2.08 -8.00 1.87
CA VAL A 129 2.30 -7.59 0.49
C VAL A 129 2.57 -8.86 -0.31
N LEU A 130 1.77 -9.11 -1.34
CA LEU A 130 1.82 -10.32 -2.16
C LEU A 130 2.04 -9.95 -3.64
N ASN A 131 2.28 -10.94 -4.49
CA ASN A 131 2.18 -10.75 -5.94
C ASN A 131 0.71 -10.53 -6.29
N LEU A 132 0.41 -9.64 -7.25
CA LEU A 132 -0.95 -9.36 -7.69
C LEU A 132 -1.74 -10.64 -7.98
N ARG A 133 -1.14 -11.60 -8.67
CA ARG A 133 -1.73 -12.92 -8.97
C ARG A 133 -2.14 -13.75 -7.75
N ASP A 134 -1.50 -13.54 -6.60
CA ASP A 134 -1.71 -14.34 -5.39
C ASP A 134 -2.65 -13.67 -4.38
N VAL A 135 -2.95 -12.37 -4.58
CA VAL A 135 -3.73 -11.57 -3.64
C VAL A 135 -5.12 -12.14 -3.43
N GLU A 136 -5.83 -12.53 -4.50
CA GLU A 136 -7.20 -13.02 -4.41
C GLU A 136 -7.28 -14.35 -3.64
N ALA A 137 -6.41 -15.31 -3.99
CA ALA A 137 -6.32 -16.59 -3.30
C ALA A 137 -5.96 -16.40 -1.81
N HIS A 138 -5.02 -15.49 -1.51
CA HIS A 138 -4.71 -15.13 -0.13
C HIS A 138 -5.96 -14.59 0.59
N MET A 139 -6.65 -13.60 0.04
CA MET A 139 -7.80 -12.96 0.69
C MET A 139 -8.92 -13.96 0.99
N ARG A 140 -9.15 -14.91 0.08
CA ARG A 140 -10.24 -15.88 0.19
C ARG A 140 -9.90 -17.05 1.08
N GLU A 141 -8.68 -17.54 1.12
CA GLU A 141 -8.41 -18.86 1.70
C GLU A 141 -7.38 -18.84 2.83
N ARG A 142 -6.37 -17.97 2.71
CA ARG A 142 -5.18 -18.02 3.57
C ARG A 142 -5.10 -16.87 4.58
N CYS A 143 -5.83 -15.79 4.35
CA CYS A 143 -5.75 -14.59 5.17
C CYS A 143 -6.40 -14.78 6.53
N GLU A 144 -5.61 -14.61 7.60
CA GLU A 144 -6.12 -14.67 8.98
C GLU A 144 -7.03 -13.49 9.31
N ALA A 145 -6.80 -12.32 8.70
CA ALA A 145 -7.66 -11.16 8.87
C ALA A 145 -8.95 -11.22 8.02
N ARG A 146 -9.19 -12.31 7.27
CA ARG A 146 -10.44 -12.51 6.53
C ARG A 146 -11.61 -12.57 7.51
N PRO A 147 -12.76 -11.92 7.21
CA PRO A 147 -13.96 -12.05 8.03
C PRO A 147 -14.43 -13.51 8.16
N ALA A 148 -14.72 -13.93 9.38
CA ALA A 148 -15.17 -15.28 9.74
C ALA A 148 -16.59 -15.28 10.35
N GLY A 149 -17.36 -14.21 10.16
CA GLY A 149 -18.73 -14.07 10.64
C GLY A 149 -18.85 -13.33 11.98
N LEU A 150 -20.09 -13.26 12.49
CA LEU A 150 -20.40 -12.57 13.74
C LEU A 150 -20.00 -13.40 14.96
N CYS A 151 -19.77 -12.72 16.07
CA CYS A 151 -19.61 -13.38 17.37
C CYS A 151 -20.87 -14.18 17.74
N GLU A 152 -20.67 -15.44 18.09
CA GLU A 152 -21.72 -16.38 18.49
C GLU A 152 -22.39 -15.99 19.83
N GLN A 153 -21.74 -15.15 20.64
CA GLN A 153 -22.29 -14.61 21.88
C GLN A 153 -23.22 -13.39 21.67
N GLY A 154 -23.47 -13.00 20.41
CA GLY A 154 -24.50 -12.01 20.09
C GLY A 154 -24.11 -10.54 20.32
N CYS A 155 -22.84 -10.22 20.55
CA CYS A 155 -22.40 -8.81 20.66
C CYS A 155 -22.40 -8.05 19.31
N GLY A 156 -22.56 -8.76 18.19
CA GLY A 156 -22.60 -8.17 16.85
C GLY A 156 -21.24 -7.83 16.23
N LEU A 157 -20.12 -8.13 16.91
CA LEU A 157 -18.78 -7.91 16.35
C LEU A 157 -18.49 -8.92 15.22
N VAL A 158 -17.98 -8.45 14.08
CA VAL A 158 -17.44 -9.30 13.01
C VAL A 158 -16.03 -9.76 13.42
N LEU A 159 -15.87 -11.07 13.60
CA LEU A 159 -14.57 -11.66 13.93
C LEU A 159 -13.80 -11.99 12.66
N THR A 160 -12.49 -11.88 12.74
CA THR A 160 -11.56 -12.40 11.74
C THR A 160 -11.30 -13.89 11.96
N HIS A 161 -10.77 -14.57 10.94
CA HIS A 161 -10.43 -15.98 11.01
C HIS A 161 -9.33 -16.27 12.05
N GLY A 162 -8.38 -15.34 12.22
CA GLY A 162 -7.34 -15.39 13.24
C GLY A 162 -7.92 -15.30 14.66
N GLU A 163 -8.79 -14.32 14.91
CA GLU A 163 -9.46 -14.17 16.21
C GLU A 163 -10.33 -15.39 16.54
N ARG A 164 -11.12 -15.89 15.59
CA ARG A 164 -11.93 -17.10 15.79
C ARG A 164 -11.06 -18.32 16.15
N ARG A 165 -9.92 -18.49 15.48
CA ARG A 165 -8.96 -19.57 15.80
C ARG A 165 -8.33 -19.39 17.18
N ALA A 166 -8.03 -18.16 17.57
CA ALA A 166 -7.41 -17.81 18.86
C ALA A 166 -8.38 -17.88 20.07
N GLY A 167 -9.61 -18.37 19.89
CA GLY A 167 -10.61 -18.47 20.95
C GLY A 167 -11.58 -17.28 21.04
N GLY A 168 -11.60 -16.42 20.02
CA GLY A 168 -12.54 -15.32 19.89
C GLY A 168 -12.00 -13.99 20.41
N HIS A 169 -12.90 -13.19 20.98
CA HIS A 169 -12.61 -11.89 21.58
C HIS A 169 -13.28 -11.79 22.96
N GLY A 170 -12.83 -10.85 23.79
CA GLY A 170 -13.48 -10.56 25.07
C GLY A 170 -14.85 -9.93 24.88
N CYS A 171 -15.90 -10.76 24.75
CA CYS A 171 -17.27 -10.31 24.62
C CYS A 171 -17.80 -9.83 25.98
N LEU A 172 -17.91 -8.52 26.17
CA LEU A 172 -18.68 -7.93 27.27
C LEU A 172 -20.16 -7.98 26.87
N SER A 173 -20.85 -9.09 27.15
CA SER A 173 -22.31 -9.17 26.99
C SER A 173 -22.95 -8.02 27.77
N ARG A 174 -23.47 -7.00 27.06
CA ARG A 174 -24.27 -5.86 27.56
C ARG A 174 -24.23 -5.67 29.10
N CYS A 175 -23.25 -4.92 29.61
CA CYS A 175 -23.58 -4.05 30.73
C CYS A 175 -24.36 -2.86 30.14
N ASP A 176 -25.68 -2.91 30.22
CA ASP A 176 -26.50 -1.72 30.05
C ASP A 176 -26.04 -0.70 31.11
N PRO A 177 -25.53 0.49 30.75
CA PRO A 177 -25.02 1.47 31.71
C PRO A 177 -26.08 2.05 32.66
N LEU A 178 -27.35 1.67 32.52
CA LEU A 178 -28.45 2.21 33.33
C LEU A 178 -28.83 1.37 34.56
N LEU A 179 -28.27 0.17 34.76
CA LEU A 179 -28.66 -0.72 35.86
C LEU A 179 -27.66 -0.83 37.04
N SER A 180 -26.56 -0.07 37.02
CA SER A 180 -25.57 -0.07 38.12
C SER A 180 -25.63 1.19 38.99
N ARG A 181 -26.83 1.70 39.29
CA ARG A 181 -27.03 2.58 40.46
C ARG A 181 -28.14 2.00 41.32
N PRO A 182 -27.94 1.79 42.63
CA PRO A 182 -28.97 1.28 43.51
C PRO A 182 -30.01 2.38 43.73
N LEU A 183 -30.98 2.48 42.84
CA LEU A 183 -32.22 3.19 43.15
C LEU A 183 -32.99 2.23 44.04
N GLY A 184 -33.06 2.56 45.33
CA GLY A 184 -33.82 1.83 46.36
C GLY A 184 -35.32 1.81 46.06
N LEU A 185 -35.70 1.14 44.99
CA LEU A 185 -37.05 1.02 44.47
C LEU A 185 -37.66 -0.28 44.99
N THR A 186 -38.91 -0.18 45.42
CA THR A 186 -39.69 -1.30 45.96
C THR A 186 -40.12 -2.26 44.83
N MET A 187 -40.45 -3.51 45.18
CA MET A 187 -40.88 -4.54 44.21
C MET A 187 -42.07 -4.12 43.32
N ARG A 188 -42.90 -3.16 43.77
CA ARG A 188 -44.00 -2.58 42.97
C ARG A 188 -43.51 -1.62 41.88
N GLN A 189 -42.41 -0.91 42.10
CA GLN A 189 -41.82 0.03 41.13
C GLN A 189 -41.04 -0.72 40.03
N LEU A 190 -40.43 -1.86 40.37
CA LEU A 190 -39.77 -2.74 39.40
C LEU A 190 -40.78 -3.42 38.44
N ALA A 191 -41.97 -3.78 38.93
CA ALA A 191 -43.02 -4.38 38.11
C ALA A 191 -43.59 -3.41 37.05
N HIS A 192 -43.65 -2.12 37.34
CA HIS A 192 -44.09 -1.10 36.38
C HIS A 192 -43.07 -0.86 35.24
N LEU A 193 -41.78 -0.98 35.54
CA LEU A 193 -40.69 -0.86 34.55
C LEU A 193 -40.58 -2.10 33.66
N ALA A 194 -40.83 -3.29 34.22
CA ALA A 194 -40.84 -4.55 33.46
C ALA A 194 -41.92 -4.57 32.36
N SER A 195 -43.09 -3.97 32.63
CA SER A 195 -44.19 -3.82 31.66
C SER A 195 -43.88 -2.79 30.57
N TYR A 196 -43.03 -1.80 30.85
CA TYR A 196 -42.65 -0.75 29.89
C TYR A 196 -41.48 -1.16 28.98
N PHE A 197 -40.60 -2.05 29.45
CA PHE A 197 -39.43 -2.56 28.70
C PHE A 197 -39.58 -3.99 28.18
N GLY A 198 -40.74 -4.64 28.37
CA GLY A 198 -41.03 -5.96 27.81
C GLY A 198 -40.08 -7.06 28.32
N ILE A 199 -39.81 -7.10 29.61
CA ILE A 199 -38.88 -8.07 30.21
C ILE A 199 -39.60 -9.40 30.44
N CYS A 200 -39.10 -10.48 29.82
CA CYS A 200 -39.66 -11.82 29.93
C CYS A 200 -39.53 -12.39 31.35
N SER A 201 -40.62 -12.95 31.91
CA SER A 201 -40.80 -13.35 33.33
C SER A 201 -39.89 -14.46 33.87
N HIS A 202 -38.83 -14.86 33.15
CA HIS A 202 -38.01 -16.02 33.51
C HIS A 202 -36.91 -15.73 34.55
N HIS A 203 -36.80 -14.49 35.05
CA HIS A 203 -35.68 -14.04 35.88
C HIS A 203 -35.99 -13.85 37.38
N LEU A 204 -37.16 -14.26 37.86
CA LEU A 204 -37.56 -14.06 39.27
C LEU A 204 -37.26 -15.24 40.21
N THR A 205 -36.71 -16.36 39.74
CA THR A 205 -36.58 -17.59 40.58
C THR A 205 -35.16 -18.01 40.95
N SER A 206 -34.12 -17.22 40.67
CA SER A 206 -32.74 -17.58 41.02
C SER A 206 -32.06 -16.60 41.96
N THR A 207 -32.68 -16.36 43.13
CA THR A 207 -32.00 -15.76 44.29
C THR A 207 -32.16 -16.65 45.52
N SER A 208 -31.72 -17.90 45.40
CA SER A 208 -31.45 -18.76 46.55
C SER A 208 -30.14 -19.48 46.29
N LYS A 209 -29.00 -18.83 46.57
CA LYS A 209 -27.71 -19.53 46.77
C LYS A 209 -26.54 -18.72 47.33
N TYR A 210 -26.71 -17.47 47.73
CA TYR A 210 -25.62 -16.74 48.39
C TYR A 210 -26.10 -16.05 49.67
N LYS A 211 -26.51 -16.87 50.65
CA LYS A 211 -26.39 -16.53 52.07
C LYS A 211 -25.04 -17.05 52.56
N THR A 212 -24.52 -16.37 53.58
CA THR A 212 -23.33 -16.65 54.41
C THR A 212 -21.97 -16.27 53.83
N SER A 213 -21.52 -15.06 54.15
CA SER A 213 -20.39 -14.87 55.07
C SER A 213 -20.40 -13.43 55.60
N ALA A 214 -20.84 -13.29 56.85
CA ALA A 214 -20.65 -12.11 57.66
C ALA A 214 -19.29 -12.23 58.36
N VAL A 215 -18.43 -11.21 58.24
CA VAL A 215 -17.27 -11.00 59.11
C VAL A 215 -17.15 -9.50 59.37
N TYR A 216 -17.45 -9.13 60.62
CA TYR A 216 -17.04 -7.96 61.42
C TYR A 216 -17.10 -6.56 60.79
N LEU A 217 -18.08 -5.75 61.25
CA LEU A 217 -17.91 -4.70 62.26
C LEU A 217 -19.28 -4.32 62.86
#